data_AF-A0A1V3XXI5-F1
#
_entry.id   AF-A0A1V3XXI5-F1
#
_cell.length_a   1.000
_cell.length_b   1.000
_cell.length_c   1.000
_cell.angle_alpha   90.00
_cell.angle_beta   90.00
_cell.angle_gamma   90.00
#
_symmetry.space_group_name_H-M   'P 1'
#
loop_
_entity.id
_entity.type
_entity.pdbx_description
1 polymer ?
#
loop_
_entity_poly.entity_id
_entity_poly.type
_entity_poly.pdbx_seq_one_letter_code
_entity_poly.pdbx_strand_id
1 'polypeptide(L)'
;MQSLMGVLARVAAALDDVAEWDVKVHPFRVQSVAGSDGRPAPEGWHRDGVTLVSSLLIGRRNALGGQSSVCDVDGRPLLTATLDEPGTLLLGDDRRSLHDVSPIRPIDNSEPAQRDVLVITFASR
;
A
#
# COMPACT_ATOMS: atom_id res chain seq x y z
N MET A 1 8.05 -15.92 0.03
CA MET A 1 8.34 -14.87 -0.98
C MET A 1 8.03 -15.34 -2.40
N GLN A 2 8.55 -16.49 -2.87
CA GLN A 2 8.31 -16.98 -4.23
C GLN A 2 6.82 -17.14 -4.60
N SER A 3 6.00 -17.66 -3.68
CA SER A 3 4.54 -17.81 -3.91
C SER A 3 3.82 -16.47 -4.07
N LEU A 4 4.22 -15.44 -3.31
CA LEU A 4 3.65 -14.10 -3.42
C LEU A 4 3.97 -13.50 -4.79
N MET A 5 5.25 -13.57 -5.21
CA MET A 5 5.66 -13.09 -6.53
C MET A 5 4.89 -13.79 -7.66
N GLY A 6 4.68 -15.11 -7.55
CA GLY A 6 3.92 -15.86 -8.54
C GLY A 6 2.44 -15.45 -8.60
N VAL A 7 1.82 -15.10 -7.47
CA VAL A 7 0.44 -14.56 -7.45
C VAL A 7 0.41 -13.19 -8.12
N LEU A 8 1.29 -12.27 -7.72
CA LEU A 8 1.32 -10.91 -8.25
C LEU A 8 1.63 -10.88 -9.75
N ALA A 9 2.54 -11.74 -10.23
CA ALA A 9 2.86 -11.86 -11.65
C ALA A 9 1.64 -12.29 -12.48
N ARG A 10 0.80 -13.21 -11.97
CA ARG A 10 -0.45 -13.60 -12.66
C ARG A 10 -1.46 -12.45 -12.71
N VAL A 11 -1.53 -11.64 -11.65
CA VAL A 11 -2.40 -10.45 -11.64
C VAL A 11 -1.87 -9.41 -12.64
N ALA A 12 -0.57 -9.13 -12.66
CA ALA A 12 0.04 -8.21 -13.59
C ALA A 12 -0.20 -8.64 -15.05
N ALA A 13 -0.02 -9.93 -15.36
CA ALA A 13 -0.28 -10.49 -16.69
C ALA A 13 -1.77 -10.44 -17.11
N ALA A 14 -2.70 -10.30 -16.15
CA ALA A 14 -4.11 -10.06 -16.46
C ALA A 14 -4.42 -8.59 -16.75
N LEU A 15 -3.52 -7.66 -16.38
CA LEU A 15 -3.65 -6.22 -16.61
C LEU A 15 -2.91 -5.76 -17.87
N ASP A 16 -1.85 -6.47 -18.27
CA ASP A 16 -1.10 -6.20 -19.49
C ASP A 16 -0.37 -7.44 -20.00
N ASP A 17 -0.19 -7.55 -21.32
CA ASP A 17 0.48 -8.67 -21.98
C ASP A 17 1.84 -8.22 -22.52
N VAL A 18 2.86 -8.31 -21.67
CA VAL A 18 4.25 -7.95 -22.00
C VAL A 18 5.21 -9.09 -21.72
N ALA A 19 6.28 -9.15 -22.50
CA ALA A 19 7.30 -10.19 -22.38
C ALA A 19 8.11 -10.08 -21.07
N GLU A 20 8.33 -8.86 -20.59
CA GLU A 20 9.14 -8.59 -19.40
C GLU A 20 8.49 -7.52 -18.52
N TRP A 21 8.66 -7.68 -17.20
CA TRP A 21 8.17 -6.76 -16.18
C TRP A 21 9.34 -6.15 -15.41
N ASP A 22 9.32 -4.84 -15.19
CA ASP A 22 10.17 -4.19 -14.18
C ASP A 22 9.47 -4.29 -12.83
N VAL A 23 10.08 -4.99 -11.88
CA VAL A 23 9.47 -5.30 -10.59
C VAL A 23 10.30 -4.72 -9.46
N LYS A 24 9.69 -3.88 -8.64
CA LYS A 24 10.33 -3.28 -7.47
C LYS A 24 9.67 -3.75 -6.19
N VAL A 25 10.49 -3.93 -5.15
CA VAL A 25 10.06 -4.40 -3.84
C VAL A 25 10.55 -3.42 -2.79
N HIS A 26 9.61 -2.79 -2.10
CA HIS A 26 9.85 -1.71 -1.15
C HIS A 26 9.30 -2.08 0.22
N PRO A 27 10.15 -2.53 1.16
CA PRO A 27 9.74 -2.66 2.55
C PRO A 27 9.67 -1.28 3.19
N PHE A 28 8.55 -0.96 3.82
CA PHE A 28 8.34 0.28 4.55
C PHE A 28 7.97 0.01 6.00
N ARG A 29 8.50 0.85 6.89
CA ARG A 29 8.06 1.00 8.26
C ARG A 29 7.66 2.45 8.48
N VAL A 30 6.41 2.67 8.84
CA VAL A 30 5.89 3.97 9.28
C VAL A 30 5.82 3.95 10.80
N GLN A 31 6.31 5.01 11.45
CA GLN A 31 6.29 5.16 12.90
C GLN A 31 5.67 6.49 13.31
N SER A 32 5.08 6.50 14.49
CA SER A 32 4.52 7.69 15.14
C SER A 32 4.76 7.60 16.64
N VAL A 33 4.95 8.76 17.27
CA VAL A 33 5.07 8.91 18.74
C VAL A 33 4.04 9.94 19.20
N ALA A 34 3.83 10.05 20.51
CA ALA A 34 2.91 11.03 21.07
C ALA A 34 3.19 12.45 20.53
N GLY A 35 2.14 13.11 20.04
CA GLY A 35 2.23 14.46 19.47
C GLY A 35 2.75 14.56 18.04
N SER A 36 3.07 13.44 17.36
CA SER A 36 3.56 13.44 15.97
C SER A 36 2.86 12.39 15.11
N ASP A 37 2.52 12.74 13.88
CA ASP A 37 1.86 11.85 12.93
C ASP A 37 2.86 11.05 12.09
N GLY A 38 2.63 9.74 11.97
CA GLY A 38 3.37 8.89 11.04
C GLY A 38 2.63 8.88 9.70
N ARG A 39 3.19 9.51 8.67
CA ARG A 39 2.54 9.66 7.36
C ARG A 39 3.08 8.63 6.36
N PRO A 40 2.29 7.61 5.96
CA PRO A 40 2.74 6.65 4.95
C PRO A 40 2.90 7.27 3.56
N ALA A 41 1.99 8.19 3.19
CA ALA A 41 1.96 8.92 1.94
C ALA A 41 1.98 10.43 2.23
N PRO A 42 3.15 11.04 2.54
CA PRO A 42 3.23 12.46 2.87
C PRO A 42 2.76 13.39 1.73
N GLU A 43 2.79 12.90 0.48
CA GLU A 43 2.30 13.55 -0.73
C GLU A 43 0.76 13.59 -0.85
N GLY A 44 0.03 12.73 -0.13
CA GLY A 44 -1.43 12.57 -0.24
C GLY A 44 -1.84 11.68 -1.41
N TRP A 45 -3.00 11.97 -2.04
CA TRP A 45 -3.50 11.20 -3.18
C TRP A 45 -2.52 11.14 -4.35
N HIS A 46 -2.10 9.93 -4.73
CA HIS A 46 -1.08 9.74 -5.76
C HIS A 46 -1.28 8.45 -6.57
N ARG A 47 -0.34 8.27 -7.51
CA ARG A 47 -0.05 7.06 -8.26
C ARG A 47 1.44 6.78 -8.17
N ASP A 48 1.81 5.52 -8.25
CA ASP A 48 3.20 5.09 -8.26
C ASP A 48 3.84 5.17 -9.67
N GLY A 49 3.02 5.37 -10.71
CA GLY A 49 3.47 5.45 -12.09
C GLY A 49 3.79 4.06 -12.68
N VAL A 50 3.06 3.04 -12.25
CA VAL A 50 3.27 1.63 -12.61
C VAL A 50 1.99 1.01 -13.17
N THR A 51 2.04 -0.27 -13.55
CA THR A 51 0.86 -1.00 -14.05
C THR A 51 0.07 -1.61 -12.89
N LEU A 52 0.75 -2.38 -12.03
CA LEU A 52 0.18 -2.97 -10.82
C LEU A 52 0.92 -2.42 -9.60
N VAL A 53 0.17 -1.92 -8.63
CA VAL A 53 0.66 -1.60 -7.28
C VAL A 53 0.05 -2.58 -6.28
N SER A 54 0.83 -2.98 -5.28
CA SER A 54 0.37 -3.80 -4.17
C SER A 54 0.85 -3.26 -2.84
N SER A 55 0.05 -3.43 -1.79
CA SER A 55 0.42 -3.14 -0.41
C SER A 55 0.07 -4.33 0.47
N LEU A 56 1.08 -5.08 0.90
CA LEU A 56 0.95 -6.20 1.81
C LEU A 56 1.21 -5.74 3.24
N LEU A 57 0.26 -5.93 4.15
CA LEU A 57 0.52 -5.71 5.56
C LEU A 57 1.44 -6.81 6.12
N ILE A 58 2.61 -6.40 6.61
CA ILE A 58 3.51 -7.29 7.34
C ILE A 58 3.14 -7.31 8.82
N GLY A 59 2.82 -6.14 9.38
CA GLY A 59 2.31 -6.04 10.74
C GLY A 59 2.03 -4.60 11.14
N ARG A 60 1.27 -4.44 12.22
CA ARG A 60 1.05 -3.14 12.87
C ARG A 60 1.02 -3.33 14.38
N ARG A 61 1.47 -2.33 15.13
CA ARG A 61 1.46 -2.34 16.60
C ARG A 61 1.10 -0.97 17.11
N ASN A 62 0.26 -0.93 18.14
CA ASN A 62 -0.10 0.30 18.86
C ASN A 62 -0.52 1.43 17.90
N ALA A 63 -1.23 1.13 16.81
CA ALA A 63 -1.50 2.10 15.76
C ALA A 63 -3.00 2.23 15.50
N LEU A 64 -3.54 3.45 15.68
CA LEU A 64 -4.77 3.90 15.03
C LEU A 64 -4.45 4.47 13.64
N GLY A 65 -5.47 4.60 12.79
CA GLY A 65 -5.32 5.14 11.44
C GLY A 65 -4.65 4.15 10.48
N GLY A 66 -3.94 4.65 9.46
CA GLY A 66 -3.36 3.80 8.41
C GLY A 66 -4.42 3.23 7.48
N GLN A 67 -5.54 3.94 7.30
CA GLN A 67 -6.65 3.57 6.44
C GLN A 67 -6.27 3.87 5.00
N SER A 68 -6.24 2.84 4.16
CA SER A 68 -6.04 2.97 2.72
C SER A 68 -7.34 3.41 2.06
N SER A 69 -7.25 4.40 1.18
CA SER A 69 -8.35 4.88 0.36
C SER A 69 -7.96 4.81 -1.11
N VAL A 70 -8.90 4.43 -1.97
CA VAL A 70 -8.72 4.31 -3.41
C VAL A 70 -9.91 4.96 -4.11
N CYS A 71 -9.64 5.78 -5.12
CA CYS A 71 -10.65 6.37 -5.99
C CYS A 71 -10.30 6.13 -7.47
N ASP A 72 -11.29 6.26 -8.36
CA ASP A 72 -11.04 6.28 -9.79
C ASP A 72 -10.48 7.63 -10.25
N VAL A 73 -10.24 7.75 -11.56
CA VAL A 73 -9.65 8.96 -12.17
C VAL A 73 -10.51 10.21 -12.05
N ASP A 74 -11.82 10.05 -11.84
CA ASP A 74 -12.77 11.14 -11.64
C ASP A 74 -12.95 11.48 -10.15
N GLY A 75 -12.20 10.81 -9.27
CA GLY A 75 -12.23 11.02 -7.82
C GLY A 75 -13.37 10.27 -7.12
N ARG A 76 -14.09 9.37 -7.80
CA ARG A 76 -15.15 8.58 -7.17
C ARG A 76 -14.53 7.52 -6.25
N PRO A 77 -14.94 7.42 -4.97
CA PRO A 77 -14.44 6.40 -4.07
C PRO A 77 -14.72 4.99 -4.58
N LEU A 78 -13.70 4.14 -4.59
CA LEU A 78 -13.78 2.72 -4.96
C LEU A 78 -13.64 1.82 -3.75
N LEU A 79 -12.72 2.16 -2.85
CA LEU A 79 -12.43 1.37 -1.66
C LEU A 79 -11.94 2.27 -0.53
N THR A 80 -12.37 1.94 0.68
CA THR A 80 -11.73 2.42 1.90
C THR A 80 -11.60 1.25 2.86
N ALA A 81 -10.38 0.94 3.27
CA ALA A 81 -10.10 -0.20 4.13
C ALA A 81 -8.89 0.05 5.02
N THR A 82 -8.94 -0.43 6.25
CA THR A 82 -7.77 -0.49 7.12
C THR A 82 -7.21 -1.90 7.05
N LEU A 83 -5.93 -2.02 6.72
CA LEU A 83 -5.22 -3.30 6.71
C LEU A 83 -4.83 -3.64 8.16
N ASP A 84 -5.60 -4.51 8.81
CA ASP A 84 -5.43 -4.82 10.24
C ASP A 84 -4.81 -6.20 10.52
N GLU A 85 -5.03 -7.18 9.64
CA GLU A 85 -4.49 -8.53 9.79
C GLU A 85 -3.22 -8.74 8.94
N PRO A 86 -2.10 -9.20 9.53
CA PRO A 86 -0.89 -9.55 8.77
C PRO A 86 -1.21 -10.52 7.64
N GLY A 87 -0.67 -10.24 6.46
CA GLY A 87 -0.98 -11.00 5.24
C GLY A 87 -2.13 -10.42 4.41
N THR A 88 -2.87 -9.43 4.91
CA THR A 88 -3.87 -8.73 4.10
C THR A 88 -3.17 -7.96 2.97
N LEU A 89 -3.63 -8.20 1.74
CA LEU A 89 -3.03 -7.68 0.51
C LEU A 89 -4.03 -6.78 -0.20
N LEU A 90 -3.66 -5.51 -0.40
CA LEU A 90 -4.36 -4.60 -1.29
C LEU A 90 -3.67 -4.59 -2.66
N LEU A 91 -4.46 -4.65 -3.74
CA LEU A 91 -4.00 -4.65 -5.13
C LEU A 91 -4.75 -3.57 -5.93
N GLY A 92 -4.06 -2.89 -6.84
CA GLY A 92 -4.69 -1.89 -7.72
C GLY A 92 -4.01 -1.78 -9.08
N ASP A 93 -4.82 -1.55 -10.13
CA ASP A 93 -4.33 -1.01 -11.40
C ASP A 93 -4.04 0.47 -11.20
N ASP A 94 -2.75 0.80 -11.02
CA ASP A 94 -2.28 2.13 -10.67
C ASP A 94 -2.54 3.15 -11.78
N ARG A 95 -2.70 2.69 -13.03
CA ARG A 95 -3.02 3.53 -14.18
C ARG A 95 -4.46 4.07 -14.14
N ARG A 96 -5.34 3.40 -13.39
CA ARG A 96 -6.79 3.65 -13.37
C ARG A 96 -7.31 4.16 -12.03
N SER A 97 -6.47 4.19 -11.01
CA SER A 97 -6.86 4.60 -9.66
C SER A 97 -5.89 5.62 -9.09
N LEU A 98 -6.33 6.36 -8.07
CA LEU A 98 -5.43 7.07 -7.16
C LEU A 98 -5.62 6.47 -5.78
N HIS A 99 -4.58 6.53 -4.96
CA HIS A 99 -4.64 6.03 -3.60
C HIS A 99 -3.95 6.94 -2.59
N ASP A 100 -4.35 6.81 -1.34
CA ASP A 100 -3.79 7.51 -0.19
C ASP A 100 -3.87 6.60 1.04
N VAL A 101 -3.07 6.88 2.06
CA VAL A 101 -3.14 6.20 3.35
C VAL A 101 -3.13 7.23 4.48
N SER A 102 -4.18 7.20 5.31
CA SER A 102 -4.28 8.13 6.43
C SER A 102 -3.11 7.96 7.42
N PRO A 103 -2.70 9.04 8.12
CA PRO A 103 -1.64 8.95 9.11
C PRO A 103 -1.92 7.92 10.19
N ILE A 104 -0.87 7.35 10.77
CA ILE A 104 -0.95 6.52 11.97
C ILE A 104 -0.64 7.33 13.23
N ARG A 105 -1.26 6.94 14.35
CA ARG A 105 -1.04 7.51 15.69
C ARG A 105 -1.01 6.42 16.76
N PRO A 106 -0.30 6.61 17.88
CA PRO A 106 -0.33 5.68 19.00
C PRO A 106 -1.73 5.51 19.58
N ILE A 107 -2.10 4.27 19.93
CA ILE A 107 -3.27 4.00 20.78
C ILE A 107 -2.92 4.38 22.23
N ASP A 108 -1.79 3.87 22.71
CA ASP A 108 -1.14 4.23 23.97
C ASP A 108 0.02 5.19 23.70
N ASN A 109 -0.11 6.42 24.19
CA ASN A 109 0.87 7.50 24.01
C ASN A 109 2.21 7.26 24.72
N SER A 110 2.31 6.25 25.60
CA SER A 110 3.57 5.92 26.25
C SER A 110 4.55 5.15 25.34
N GLU A 111 4.04 4.55 24.24
CA GLU A 111 4.80 3.70 23.32
C GLU A 111 4.65 4.18 21.86
N PRO A 112 5.63 3.94 20.98
CA PRO A 112 5.50 4.29 19.57
C PRO A 112 4.46 3.41 18.85
N ALA A 113 3.75 4.01 17.89
CA ALA A 113 2.98 3.31 16.88
C ALA A 113 3.88 2.84 15.74
N GLN A 114 3.52 1.71 15.12
CA GLN A 114 4.24 1.16 13.98
C GLN A 114 3.29 0.51 12.98
N ARG A 115 3.56 0.70 11.69
CA ARG A 115 2.91 -0.02 10.58
C ARG A 115 3.97 -0.41 9.55
N ASP A 116 4.09 -1.70 9.31
CA ASP A 116 5.04 -2.29 8.37
C ASP A 116 4.28 -2.84 7.16
N VAL A 117 4.68 -2.41 5.97
CA VAL A 117 4.12 -2.92 4.71
C VAL A 117 5.23 -3.29 3.74
N LEU A 118 4.93 -4.24 2.87
CA LEU A 118 5.73 -4.54 1.70
C LEU A 118 4.96 -4.07 0.48
N VAL A 119 5.47 -3.03 -0.18
CA VAL A 119 4.93 -2.55 -1.45
C VAL A 119 5.68 -3.24 -2.59
N ILE A 120 4.95 -3.89 -3.49
CA ILE A 120 5.54 -4.52 -4.69
C ILE A 120 4.84 -3.95 -5.90
N THR A 121 5.61 -3.42 -6.85
CA THR A 121 5.09 -2.81 -8.07
C THR A 121 5.58 -3.55 -9.31
N PHE A 122 4.73 -3.60 -10.33
CA PHE A 122 5.05 -4.11 -11.65
C PHE A 122 4.80 -3.01 -12.68
N ALA A 123 5.81 -2.68 -13.47
CA ALA A 123 5.69 -1.78 -14.60
C ALA A 123 5.95 -2.54 -15.91
N SER A 124 5.00 -2.44 -16.84
CA SER A 124 5.17 -2.88 -18.22
C SER A 124 6.07 -1.85 -18.92
N ARG A 125 7.20 -2.30 -19.47
CA ARG A 125 8.10 -1.45 -20.25
C ARG A 125 7.57 -1.21 -21.66
#